data_AF-A0A7X9FMW3-F1
#
_entry.id   AF-A0A7X9FMW3-F1
#
_cell.length_a   1.000
_cell.length_b   1.000
_cell.length_c   1.000
_cell.angle_alpha   90.00
_cell.angle_beta   90.00
_cell.angle_gamma   90.00
#
_symmetry.space_group_name_H-M   'P 1'
#
loop_
_entity.id
_entity.type
_entity.pdbx_description
1 polymer ?
#
loop_
_entity_poly.entity_id
_entity_poly.type
_entity_poly.pdbx_seq_one_letter_code
_entity_poly.pdbx_strand_id
1 'polypeptide(L)'
;MIAAPAPALQERSLDDAQAPEKPVTPAAQVTPATGQAAPAQALDQQPAAQPTAQPAAQPAPEQPPAQAVQSPPPPPPAGATEQPKPGKQRKYSREEVHREVMGFFDEGSAGLAELVAKAFKDLGQPTGYIKGSEAGGALVVGLRYGTGYLYLKNHKPIEVFWQSPSVGLDIGVNAVRVFTLIYGMERPEDIFRRYPGVDGSAYVIGGFGMTYQRSENITLAPIRFGVGLRLGANVGYQHYTRTQEINPF
;
A
#
# COMPACT_ATOMS: atom_id res chain seq x y z
N MET A 1 -3.47 47.26 42.94
CA MET A 1 -2.38 48.24 42.95
C MET A 1 -1.11 47.43 43.14
N ILE A 2 -0.14 47.34 42.22
CA ILE A 2 0.68 48.43 41.67
C ILE A 2 1.07 48.08 40.22
N ALA A 3 1.08 49.10 39.35
CA ALA A 3 1.38 49.05 37.93
C ALA A 3 2.90 49.18 37.63
N ALA A 4 3.31 48.64 36.47
CA ALA A 4 4.31 49.05 35.45
C ALA A 4 5.44 50.08 35.80
N PRO A 5 6.62 50.10 35.12
CA PRO A 5 6.77 49.87 33.66
C PRO A 5 8.07 49.18 33.17
N ALA A 6 8.06 48.91 31.85
CA ALA A 6 9.20 48.54 31.02
C ALA A 6 10.12 49.74 30.71
N PRO A 7 11.38 49.52 30.26
CA PRO A 7 12.11 50.48 29.46
C PRO A 7 12.13 50.08 27.97
N ALA A 8 11.67 51.01 27.15
CA ALA A 8 12.04 51.18 25.75
C ALA A 8 13.36 51.98 25.64
N LEU A 9 13.92 52.06 24.42
CA LEU A 9 14.93 52.96 23.82
C LEU A 9 15.80 52.08 22.87
N GLN A 10 16.09 52.39 21.61
CA GLN A 10 16.05 53.65 20.87
C GLN A 10 15.88 53.38 19.36
N GLU A 11 15.12 54.27 18.75
CA GLU A 11 14.87 54.46 17.32
C GLU A 11 16.15 54.79 16.51
N ARG A 12 16.18 54.35 15.25
CA ARG A 12 16.91 55.03 14.17
C ARG A 12 15.94 55.35 13.04
N SER A 13 15.68 56.65 12.88
CA SER A 13 14.98 57.34 11.78
C SER A 13 15.58 56.95 10.42
N LEU A 14 14.77 56.56 9.42
CA LEU A 14 14.05 57.39 8.44
C LEU A 14 14.99 58.30 7.63
N ASP A 15 15.36 57.84 6.43
CA ASP A 15 15.51 58.63 5.19
C ASP A 15 15.94 57.68 4.06
N ASP A 16 15.01 57.34 3.17
CA ASP A 16 15.20 57.48 1.71
C ASP A 16 13.92 57.06 0.97
N ALA A 17 13.42 57.96 0.13
CA ALA A 17 12.13 57.89 -0.51
C ALA A 17 12.29 57.80 -2.04
N GLN A 18 11.38 57.02 -2.65
CA GLN A 18 10.59 57.40 -3.83
C GLN A 18 11.06 57.05 -5.26
N ALA A 19 10.27 56.11 -5.85
CA ALA A 19 9.68 56.05 -7.21
C ALA A 19 10.61 55.76 -8.42
N PRO A 20 10.08 55.20 -9.56
CA PRO A 20 9.01 55.81 -10.38
C PRO A 20 7.92 54.85 -10.94
N GLU A 21 6.77 55.44 -11.28
CA GLU A 21 5.75 54.85 -12.18
C GLU A 21 5.99 55.24 -13.66
N LYS A 22 5.80 54.23 -14.54
CA LYS A 22 5.37 54.09 -15.97
C LYS A 22 5.58 55.23 -17.01
N PRO A 23 5.87 54.90 -18.29
CA PRO A 23 4.79 54.66 -19.26
C PRO A 23 5.02 53.60 -20.38
N VAL A 24 3.90 53.37 -21.07
CA VAL A 24 3.53 52.61 -22.29
C VAL A 24 4.48 52.51 -23.51
N THR A 25 4.20 51.48 -24.32
CA THR A 25 4.75 51.01 -25.62
C THR A 25 4.93 52.06 -26.73
N PRO A 26 5.73 51.75 -27.79
CA PRO A 26 5.08 51.45 -29.08
C PRO A 26 5.70 50.29 -29.89
N ALA A 27 4.86 49.77 -30.79
CA ALA A 27 5.13 48.76 -31.81
C ALA A 27 5.93 49.30 -33.02
N ALA A 28 6.21 48.37 -33.96
CA ALA A 28 6.66 48.53 -35.35
C ALA A 28 8.18 48.25 -35.55
N GLN A 29 8.67 47.58 -36.60
CA GLN A 29 8.18 47.43 -37.97
C GLN A 29 8.62 46.09 -38.59
N VAL A 30 7.71 45.50 -39.36
CA VAL A 30 7.93 44.45 -40.36
C VAL A 30 8.26 45.15 -41.68
N THR A 31 9.33 44.76 -42.36
CA THR A 31 9.65 45.23 -43.72
C THR A 31 9.15 44.22 -44.76
N PRO A 32 8.53 44.66 -45.87
CA PRO A 32 8.00 43.81 -46.92
C PRO A 32 9.00 43.60 -48.07
N ALA A 33 8.90 42.48 -48.78
CA ALA A 33 9.31 42.37 -50.17
C ALA A 33 8.25 41.61 -50.97
N THR A 34 7.84 42.24 -52.07
CA THR A 34 6.61 42.05 -52.84
C THR A 34 6.88 41.34 -54.17
N GLY A 35 5.90 40.55 -54.64
CA GLY A 35 5.67 40.22 -56.07
C GLY A 35 5.97 38.75 -56.41
N GLN A 36 5.11 37.98 -57.09
CA GLN A 36 4.04 38.27 -58.05
C GLN A 36 3.04 37.08 -58.13
N ALA A 37 1.86 37.34 -58.71
CA ALA A 37 0.68 36.46 -58.76
C ALA A 37 0.45 35.78 -60.13
N ALA A 38 -0.05 34.52 -60.10
CA ALA A 38 -1.05 33.82 -60.97
C ALA A 38 -0.87 33.76 -62.52
N PRO A 39 -1.52 32.84 -63.32
CA PRO A 39 -2.70 32.00 -63.01
C PRO A 39 -2.70 30.53 -63.54
N ALA A 40 -3.86 29.89 -63.38
CA ALA A 40 -4.27 28.48 -63.53
C ALA A 40 -4.33 27.86 -64.94
N GLN A 41 -4.25 26.51 -64.97
CA GLN A 41 -4.96 25.59 -65.89
C GLN A 41 -5.27 24.30 -65.10
N ALA A 42 -6.51 23.95 -64.71
CA ALA A 42 -7.72 23.54 -65.46
C ALA A 42 -7.81 22.01 -65.71
N LEU A 43 -8.75 21.37 -64.99
CA LEU A 43 -9.51 20.12 -65.18
C LEU A 43 -8.73 18.83 -65.50
N ASP A 44 -8.88 17.72 -64.76
CA ASP A 44 -10.09 16.89 -64.81
C ASP A 44 -10.10 15.74 -63.77
N GLN A 45 -11.32 15.37 -63.37
CA GLN A 45 -11.78 14.10 -62.76
C GLN A 45 -11.78 13.92 -61.23
N GLN A 46 -12.95 14.23 -60.66
CA GLN A 46 -13.51 13.62 -59.45
C GLN A 46 -14.27 12.34 -59.82
N PRO A 47 -14.17 11.26 -59.00
CA PRO A 47 -15.40 10.56 -58.66
C PRO A 47 -15.52 10.15 -57.19
N ALA A 48 -16.76 10.29 -56.70
CA ALA A 48 -17.45 9.53 -55.66
C ALA A 48 -17.07 9.72 -54.17
N ALA A 49 -18.10 10.06 -53.41
CA ALA A 49 -18.18 10.25 -51.97
C ALA A 49 -17.53 9.13 -51.12
N GLN A 50 -16.74 9.53 -50.12
CA GLN A 50 -16.38 8.68 -49.00
C GLN A 50 -17.26 9.04 -47.77
N PRO A 51 -17.84 8.04 -47.07
CA PRO A 51 -18.59 8.28 -45.85
C PRO A 51 -17.66 8.81 -44.75
N THR A 52 -18.12 9.77 -43.96
CA THR A 52 -17.49 10.21 -42.71
C THR A 52 -17.41 9.02 -41.75
N ALA A 53 -16.25 8.35 -41.68
CA ALA A 53 -15.96 7.37 -40.64
C ALA A 53 -15.45 8.10 -39.40
N GLN A 54 -16.07 7.77 -38.27
CA GLN A 54 -15.88 8.33 -36.94
C GLN A 54 -14.42 8.30 -36.47
N PRO A 55 -13.99 9.19 -35.56
CA PRO A 55 -12.69 9.07 -34.92
C PRO A 55 -12.56 7.69 -34.26
N ALA A 56 -11.55 6.93 -34.69
CA ALA A 56 -11.22 5.65 -34.09
C ALA A 56 -10.96 5.84 -32.58
N ALA A 57 -11.67 5.06 -31.76
CA ALA A 57 -11.37 4.93 -30.35
C ALA A 57 -9.90 4.51 -30.19
N GLN A 58 -9.14 5.33 -29.47
CA GLN A 58 -7.76 5.00 -29.10
C GLN A 58 -7.78 3.68 -28.31
N PRO A 59 -6.93 2.69 -28.64
CA PRO A 59 -6.81 1.50 -27.81
C PRO A 59 -6.33 1.93 -26.41
N ALA A 60 -7.06 1.46 -25.39
CA ALA A 60 -6.62 1.56 -24.01
C ALA A 60 -5.21 0.96 -23.88
N PRO A 61 -4.33 1.51 -23.02
CA PRO A 61 -3.02 0.91 -22.81
C PRO A 61 -3.19 -0.54 -22.34
N GLU A 62 -2.65 -1.47 -23.13
CA GLU A 62 -2.57 -2.88 -22.79
C GLU A 62 -1.86 -3.00 -21.44
N GLN A 63 -2.59 -3.46 -20.43
CA GLN A 63 -2.02 -3.80 -19.14
C GLN A 63 -0.99 -4.92 -19.38
N PRO A 64 0.28 -4.76 -18.95
CA PRO A 64 1.24 -5.85 -19.03
C PRO A 64 0.70 -7.05 -18.22
N PRO A 65 0.99 -8.29 -18.64
CA PRO A 65 0.46 -9.48 -17.99
C PRO A 65 0.81 -9.45 -16.50
N ALA A 66 -0.22 -9.52 -15.65
CA ALA A 66 -0.06 -9.69 -14.22
C ALA A 66 0.83 -10.92 -14.00
N GLN A 67 2.05 -10.70 -13.48
CA GLN A 67 2.87 -11.80 -13.02
C GLN A 67 2.04 -12.55 -11.98
N ALA A 68 1.81 -13.84 -12.20
CA ALA A 68 1.05 -14.67 -11.29
C ALA A 68 1.68 -14.55 -9.90
N VAL A 69 0.95 -13.92 -8.97
CA VAL A 69 1.30 -13.96 -7.56
C VAL A 69 1.36 -15.43 -7.18
N GLN A 70 2.58 -15.93 -6.94
CA GLN A 70 2.74 -17.30 -6.49
C GLN A 70 2.21 -17.35 -5.06
N SER A 71 0.97 -17.83 -4.91
CA SER A 71 0.42 -18.20 -3.61
C SER A 71 1.35 -19.26 -3.00
N PRO A 72 1.64 -19.19 -1.69
CA PRO A 72 2.34 -20.31 -1.04
C PRO A 72 1.56 -21.61 -1.29
N PRO A 73 2.25 -22.75 -1.45
CA PRO A 73 1.59 -24.01 -1.77
C PRO A 73 0.53 -24.33 -0.72
N PRO A 74 -0.65 -24.86 -1.12
CA PRO A 74 -1.65 -25.32 -0.18
C PRO A 74 -1.00 -26.35 0.77
N PRO A 75 -1.38 -26.34 2.06
CA PRO A 75 -0.80 -27.28 3.01
C PRO A 75 -1.04 -28.73 2.54
N PRO A 76 -0.07 -29.64 2.75
CA PRO A 76 -0.31 -31.07 2.51
C PRO A 76 -1.54 -31.53 3.33
N PRO A 77 -2.29 -32.53 2.84
CA PRO A 77 -3.45 -33.04 3.57
C PRO A 77 -2.99 -33.51 4.95
N ALA A 78 -3.39 -32.76 5.98
CA ALA A 78 -3.17 -33.15 7.36
C ALA A 78 -3.87 -34.50 7.57
N GLY A 79 -3.06 -35.53 7.82
CA GLY A 79 -3.57 -36.83 8.29
C GLY A 79 -4.50 -36.59 9.48
N ALA A 80 -5.60 -37.36 9.53
CA ALA A 80 -6.71 -37.16 10.44
C ALA A 80 -6.27 -37.06 11.91
N THR A 81 -6.01 -35.84 12.38
CA THR A 81 -6.00 -35.53 13.80
C THR A 81 -7.43 -35.35 14.27
N GLU A 82 -7.82 -36.22 15.19
CA GLU A 82 -9.01 -36.22 16.02
C GLU A 82 -9.57 -34.80 16.27
N GLN A 83 -10.86 -34.60 15.97
CA GLN A 83 -11.56 -33.35 16.27
C GLN A 83 -11.46 -33.06 17.77
N PRO A 84 -10.84 -31.96 18.20
CA PRO A 84 -10.68 -31.68 19.62
C PRO A 84 -12.03 -31.28 20.23
N LYS A 85 -12.34 -31.87 21.39
CA LYS A 85 -13.50 -31.54 22.23
C LYS A 85 -13.69 -30.02 22.36
N PRO A 86 -14.92 -29.50 22.21
CA PRO A 86 -15.20 -28.08 22.38
C PRO A 86 -14.97 -27.69 23.84
N GLY A 87 -14.21 -26.63 24.10
CA GLY A 87 -14.11 -26.10 25.48
C GLY A 87 -12.91 -25.22 25.81
N LYS A 88 -11.81 -25.26 25.05
CA LYS A 88 -10.71 -24.28 25.19
C LYS A 88 -10.14 -23.93 23.83
N GLN A 89 -10.16 -22.63 23.49
CA GLN A 89 -9.32 -22.11 22.41
C GLN A 89 -7.88 -22.49 22.72
N ARG A 90 -7.34 -23.42 21.94
CA ARG A 90 -5.93 -23.72 22.00
C ARG A 90 -5.20 -22.61 21.27
N LYS A 91 -4.21 -22.03 21.93
CA LYS A 91 -3.31 -21.04 21.33
C LYS A 91 -2.07 -21.75 20.83
N TYR A 92 -1.35 -21.13 19.89
CA TYR A 92 -0.05 -21.63 19.47
C TYR A 92 1.02 -21.30 20.52
N SER A 93 1.86 -22.28 20.85
CA SER A 93 2.99 -22.05 21.74
C SER A 93 4.06 -21.20 21.07
N ARG A 94 5.01 -20.69 21.85
CA ARG A 94 6.14 -19.92 21.32
C ARG A 94 6.97 -20.76 20.35
N GLU A 95 7.20 -22.02 20.70
CA GLU A 95 7.99 -22.98 19.93
C GLU A 95 7.29 -23.35 18.62
N GLU A 96 5.97 -23.51 18.66
CA GLU A 96 5.17 -23.71 17.45
C GLU A 96 5.27 -22.50 16.52
N VAL A 97 5.01 -21.29 17.02
CA VAL A 97 5.11 -20.08 16.19
C VAL A 97 6.53 -19.90 15.66
N HIS A 98 7.55 -20.09 16.49
CA HIS A 98 8.94 -19.99 16.06
C HIS A 98 9.24 -20.93 14.89
N ARG A 99 8.85 -22.20 14.98
CA ARG A 99 9.04 -23.18 13.90
C ARG A 99 8.30 -22.75 12.63
N GLU A 100 7.05 -22.33 12.73
CA GLU A 100 6.24 -21.92 11.59
C GLU A 100 6.79 -20.67 10.90
N VAL A 101 7.30 -19.71 11.68
CA VAL A 101 7.88 -18.45 11.18
C VAL A 101 9.25 -18.70 10.54
N MET A 102 10.16 -19.42 11.21
CA MET A 102 11.50 -19.70 10.69
C MET A 102 11.46 -20.54 9.42
N GLY A 103 10.57 -21.54 9.37
CA GLY A 103 10.37 -22.35 8.15
C GLY A 103 9.66 -21.59 7.03
N PHE A 104 8.98 -20.49 7.32
CA PHE A 104 8.31 -19.68 6.29
C PHE A 104 9.25 -18.66 5.63
N PHE A 105 10.24 -18.15 6.36
CA PHE A 105 11.19 -17.17 5.84
C PHE A 105 12.52 -17.77 5.38
N ASP A 106 12.66 -19.10 5.35
CA ASP A 106 13.86 -19.85 4.92
C ASP A 106 15.16 -19.29 5.55
N GLU A 107 15.36 -19.54 6.85
CA GLU A 107 16.42 -19.01 7.73
C GLU A 107 16.12 -17.61 8.30
N GLY A 108 15.30 -17.60 9.36
CA GLY A 108 14.94 -16.37 10.04
C GLY A 108 16.12 -15.69 10.73
N SER A 109 16.18 -14.36 10.58
CA SER A 109 17.21 -13.53 11.19
C SER A 109 16.96 -13.31 12.69
N ALA A 110 17.99 -12.86 13.41
CA ALA A 110 17.83 -12.39 14.79
C ALA A 110 16.72 -11.33 14.93
N GLY A 111 16.54 -10.47 13.92
CA GLY A 111 15.47 -9.48 13.89
C GLY A 111 14.07 -10.07 13.84
N LEU A 112 13.87 -11.15 13.06
CA LEU A 112 12.60 -11.85 13.01
C LEU A 112 12.26 -12.52 14.35
N ALA A 113 13.24 -13.15 15.00
CA ALA A 113 13.07 -13.74 16.32
C ALA A 113 12.70 -12.68 17.37
N GLU A 114 13.31 -11.50 17.32
CA GLU A 114 13.00 -10.39 18.22
C GLU A 114 11.58 -9.85 18.01
N LEU A 115 11.14 -9.72 16.75
CA LEU A 115 9.78 -9.33 16.42
C LEU A 115 8.73 -10.29 16.98
N VAL A 116 8.96 -11.60 16.81
CA VAL A 116 8.09 -12.62 17.39
C VAL A 116 8.11 -12.53 18.91
N ALA A 117 9.30 -12.40 19.52
CA ALA A 117 9.42 -12.26 20.97
C ALA A 117 8.64 -11.03 21.49
N LYS A 118 8.72 -9.91 20.78
CA LYS A 118 7.94 -8.70 21.08
C LYS A 118 6.44 -8.92 20.96
N ALA A 119 5.96 -9.55 19.88
CA ALA A 119 4.54 -9.87 19.74
C ALA A 119 4.04 -10.77 20.89
N PHE A 120 4.84 -11.74 21.32
CA PHE A 120 4.52 -12.58 22.48
C PHE A 120 4.52 -11.80 23.80
N LYS A 121 5.45 -10.85 23.97
CA LYS A 121 5.49 -9.99 25.14
C LYS A 121 4.24 -9.09 25.23
N ASP A 122 3.83 -8.54 24.09
CA ASP A 122 2.75 -7.55 24.03
C ASP A 122 1.35 -8.21 24.05
N LEU A 123 1.18 -9.34 23.37
CA LEU A 123 -0.14 -9.94 23.11
C LEU A 123 -0.28 -11.38 23.63
N GLY A 124 0.79 -11.98 24.14
CA GLY A 124 0.80 -13.36 24.62
C GLY A 124 0.82 -14.38 23.47
N GLN A 125 0.08 -15.48 23.64
CA GLN A 125 0.02 -16.55 22.64
C GLN A 125 -1.06 -16.26 21.58
N PRO A 126 -0.77 -16.45 20.28
CA PRO A 126 -1.75 -16.25 19.21
C PRO A 126 -2.73 -17.43 19.08
N THR A 127 -3.94 -17.17 18.58
CA THR A 127 -4.93 -18.20 18.24
C THR A 127 -4.72 -18.75 16.82
N GLY A 128 -4.03 -18.01 15.96
CA GLY A 128 -3.75 -18.39 14.58
C GLY A 128 -2.63 -17.60 13.94
N TYR A 129 -2.35 -17.92 12.68
CA TYR A 129 -1.45 -17.15 11.83
C TYR A 129 -1.85 -17.24 10.35
N ILE A 130 -1.40 -16.28 9.54
CA ILE A 130 -1.47 -16.33 8.07
C ILE A 130 -0.07 -16.45 7.50
N LYS A 131 0.10 -17.35 6.53
CA LYS A 131 1.28 -17.41 5.66
C LYS A 131 0.86 -17.00 4.26
N GLY A 132 1.55 -16.03 3.68
CA GLY A 132 1.18 -15.53 2.37
C GLY A 132 2.19 -14.63 1.70
N SER A 133 1.85 -14.19 0.50
CA SER A 133 2.65 -13.29 -0.32
C SER A 133 1.84 -12.03 -0.63
N GLU A 134 2.55 -10.92 -0.80
CA GLU A 134 1.95 -9.62 -1.02
C GLU A 134 2.73 -8.88 -2.11
N ALA A 135 2.03 -8.31 -3.08
CA ALA A 135 2.59 -7.49 -4.13
C ALA A 135 1.82 -6.17 -4.21
N GLY A 136 2.52 -5.10 -4.53
CA GLY A 136 1.90 -3.78 -4.64
C GLY A 136 2.93 -2.72 -4.92
N GLY A 137 2.49 -1.64 -5.56
CA GLY A 137 3.32 -0.49 -5.89
C GLY A 137 2.59 0.80 -5.54
N ALA A 138 3.36 1.84 -5.23
CA ALA A 138 2.84 3.17 -4.95
C ALA A 138 3.83 4.22 -5.46
N LEU A 139 3.37 5.23 -6.21
CA LEU A 139 4.20 6.40 -6.53
C LEU A 139 3.94 7.55 -5.55
N VAL A 140 2.68 7.70 -5.11
CA VAL A 140 2.22 8.67 -4.08
C VAL A 140 1.11 8.03 -3.25
N VAL A 141 0.11 7.50 -3.94
CA VAL A 141 -0.93 6.59 -3.41
C VAL A 141 -0.84 5.30 -4.23
N GLY A 142 -1.00 4.17 -3.56
CA GLY A 142 -0.95 2.86 -4.18
C GLY A 142 -1.86 1.88 -3.48
N LEU A 143 -1.96 0.71 -4.10
CA LEU A 143 -2.69 -0.42 -3.56
C LEU A 143 -1.74 -1.60 -3.43
N ARG A 144 -2.08 -2.44 -2.46
CA ARG A 144 -1.35 -3.63 -2.11
C ARG A 144 -2.32 -4.77 -2.07
N TYR A 145 -1.93 -5.88 -2.67
CA TYR A 145 -2.73 -7.09 -2.75
C TYR A 145 -1.91 -8.24 -2.22
N GLY A 146 -2.52 -9.08 -1.40
CA GLY A 146 -1.89 -10.31 -0.97
C GLY A 146 -2.86 -11.47 -0.93
N THR A 147 -2.26 -12.65 -0.88
CA THR A 147 -2.93 -13.94 -0.87
C THR A 147 -2.19 -14.88 0.06
N GLY A 148 -2.91 -15.77 0.73
CA GLY A 148 -2.32 -16.73 1.64
C GLY A 148 -3.34 -17.65 2.29
N TYR A 149 -2.88 -18.38 3.29
CA TYR A 149 -3.72 -19.29 4.07
C TYR A 149 -3.74 -18.89 5.54
N LEU A 150 -4.95 -18.81 6.08
CA LEU A 150 -5.22 -18.67 7.51
C LEU A 150 -5.17 -20.04 8.18
N TYR A 151 -4.28 -20.17 9.16
CA TYR A 151 -4.16 -21.31 10.05
C TYR A 151 -4.67 -20.91 11.43
N LEU A 152 -5.92 -21.25 11.71
CA LEU A 152 -6.49 -21.10 13.05
C LEU A 152 -6.38 -22.44 13.80
N LYS A 153 -5.99 -22.40 15.07
CA LYS A 153 -5.78 -23.64 15.83
C LYS A 153 -7.06 -24.49 15.84
N ASN A 154 -6.91 -25.80 15.64
CA ASN A 154 -8.00 -26.78 15.57
C ASN A 154 -9.01 -26.57 14.42
N HIS A 155 -8.70 -25.72 13.44
CA HIS A 155 -9.53 -25.53 12.26
C HIS A 155 -8.76 -25.97 11.02
N LYS A 156 -9.51 -26.27 9.94
CA LYS A 156 -8.90 -26.45 8.63
C LYS A 156 -8.38 -25.10 8.13
N PRO A 157 -7.20 -25.07 7.50
CA PRO A 157 -6.72 -23.85 6.87
C PRO A 157 -7.69 -23.37 5.80
N ILE A 158 -7.89 -22.05 5.72
CA ILE A 158 -8.72 -21.43 4.67
C ILE A 158 -7.90 -20.43 3.88
N GLU A 159 -8.18 -20.32 2.59
CA GLU A 159 -7.57 -19.31 1.74
C GLU A 159 -8.13 -17.93 2.10
N VAL A 160 -7.25 -16.93 2.11
CA VAL A 160 -7.57 -15.54 2.39
C VAL A 160 -6.86 -14.62 1.42
N PHE A 161 -7.58 -13.62 0.95
CA PHE A 161 -7.03 -12.53 0.15
C PHE A 161 -7.08 -11.26 0.96
N TRP A 162 -6.19 -10.31 0.68
CA TRP A 162 -6.28 -9.00 1.30
C TRP A 162 -5.86 -7.86 0.39
N GLN A 163 -6.43 -6.69 0.65
CA GLN A 163 -6.10 -5.45 -0.04
C GLN A 163 -5.92 -4.32 0.95
N SER A 164 -4.91 -3.47 0.75
CA SER A 164 -4.71 -2.29 1.59
C SER A 164 -4.40 -1.03 0.77
N PRO A 165 -5.05 0.10 1.11
CA PRO A 165 -4.57 1.41 0.68
C PRO A 165 -3.20 1.68 1.28
N SER A 166 -2.41 2.39 0.51
CA SER A 166 -0.97 2.40 0.68
C SER A 166 -0.48 3.80 0.30
N VAL A 167 0.15 4.53 1.22
CA VAL A 167 0.74 5.85 0.94
C VAL A 167 2.24 5.73 1.05
N GLY A 168 2.97 6.23 0.05
CA GLY A 168 4.42 6.15 0.02
C GLY A 168 4.98 5.90 -1.38
N LEU A 169 6.30 5.88 -1.46
CA LEU A 169 7.06 5.64 -2.68
C LEU A 169 7.53 4.18 -2.68
N ASP A 170 6.70 3.30 -3.24
CA ASP A 170 6.99 1.89 -3.48
C ASP A 170 7.21 1.66 -4.97
N ILE A 171 8.48 1.63 -5.36
CA ILE A 171 8.89 1.13 -6.66
C ILE A 171 9.20 -0.35 -6.46
N GLY A 172 8.21 -1.22 -6.69
CA GLY A 172 8.40 -2.66 -6.49
C GLY A 172 7.34 -3.51 -7.17
N VAL A 173 7.74 -4.27 -8.19
CA VAL A 173 6.91 -5.30 -8.87
C VAL A 173 7.18 -6.69 -8.27
N ASN A 174 7.85 -6.77 -7.12
CA ASN A 174 8.24 -8.04 -6.52
C ASN A 174 7.31 -8.40 -5.35
N ALA A 175 6.85 -9.65 -5.33
CA ALA A 175 6.08 -10.18 -4.22
C ALA A 175 6.97 -10.37 -2.98
N VAL A 176 6.51 -9.91 -1.82
CA VAL A 176 7.16 -10.10 -0.52
C VAL A 176 6.42 -11.16 0.30
N ARG A 177 7.15 -11.88 1.14
CA ARG A 177 6.56 -12.82 2.10
C ARG A 177 5.99 -12.07 3.30
N VAL A 178 4.79 -12.47 3.73
CA VAL A 178 4.09 -11.88 4.88
C VAL A 178 3.64 -13.01 5.82
N PHE A 179 3.98 -12.87 7.10
CA PHE A 179 3.52 -13.75 8.16
C PHE A 179 2.71 -12.94 9.17
N THR A 180 1.42 -13.23 9.33
CA THR A 180 0.55 -12.46 10.23
C THR A 180 0.19 -13.29 11.45
N LEU A 181 0.51 -12.82 12.65
CA LEU A 181 0.04 -13.44 13.90
C LEU A 181 -1.37 -12.96 14.23
N ILE A 182 -2.23 -13.84 14.73
CA ILE A 182 -3.65 -13.57 15.00
C ILE A 182 -3.98 -13.88 16.44
N TYR A 183 -4.65 -12.94 17.10
CA TYR A 183 -5.01 -13.02 18.51
C TYR A 183 -6.50 -12.77 18.69
N GLY A 184 -7.16 -13.55 19.55
CA GLY A 184 -8.56 -13.35 19.92
C GLY A 184 -9.59 -13.82 18.88
N MET A 185 -9.15 -14.43 17.78
CA MET A 185 -10.04 -15.00 16.76
C MET A 185 -10.52 -16.39 17.17
N GLU A 186 -11.83 -16.60 17.13
CA GLU A 186 -12.46 -17.88 17.50
C GLU A 186 -12.88 -18.70 16.27
N ARG A 187 -13.40 -18.03 15.23
CA ARG A 187 -13.85 -18.65 13.99
C ARG A 187 -13.03 -18.14 12.81
N PRO A 188 -12.65 -18.99 11.85
CA PRO A 188 -11.91 -18.55 10.65
C PRO A 188 -12.63 -17.43 9.88
N GLU A 189 -13.95 -17.46 9.86
CA GLU A 189 -14.86 -16.54 9.19
C GLU A 189 -14.72 -15.10 9.70
N ASP A 190 -14.25 -14.96 10.93
CA ASP A 190 -14.08 -13.67 11.56
C ASP A 190 -12.94 -12.88 10.92
N ILE A 191 -12.08 -13.49 10.09
CA ILE A 191 -11.05 -12.76 9.33
C ILE A 191 -11.63 -11.84 8.26
N PHE A 192 -12.81 -12.13 7.70
CA PHE A 192 -13.28 -11.46 6.48
C PHE A 192 -13.91 -10.09 6.76
N ARG A 193 -13.07 -9.11 7.07
CA ARG A 193 -13.44 -7.73 7.42
C ARG A 193 -12.25 -6.78 7.24
N ARG A 194 -12.47 -5.51 7.57
CA ARG A 194 -11.41 -4.50 7.63
C ARG A 194 -10.76 -4.48 9.01
N TYR A 195 -9.43 -4.45 9.02
CA TYR A 195 -8.61 -4.26 10.21
C TYR A 195 -7.84 -2.95 10.10
N PRO A 196 -8.30 -1.87 10.76
CA PRO A 196 -7.55 -0.61 10.80
C PRO A 196 -6.22 -0.79 11.51
N GLY A 197 -5.21 -0.05 11.05
CA GLY A 197 -3.91 0.05 11.71
C GLY A 197 -4.03 0.67 13.10
N VAL A 198 -3.16 0.22 14.01
CA VAL A 198 -3.00 0.83 15.33
C VAL A 198 -1.87 1.85 15.26
N ASP A 199 -2.15 3.09 15.61
CA ASP A 199 -1.17 4.18 15.59
C ASP A 199 0.03 3.87 16.49
N GLY A 200 1.24 4.20 16.00
CA GLY A 200 2.48 4.00 16.75
C GLY A 200 2.92 2.54 16.95
N SER A 201 2.25 1.56 16.30
CA SER A 201 2.56 0.14 16.46
C SER A 201 3.70 -0.40 15.58
N ALA A 202 4.32 0.46 14.77
CA ALA A 202 5.37 0.06 13.85
C ALA A 202 6.66 -0.29 14.61
N TYR A 203 7.19 -1.50 14.36
CA TYR A 203 8.48 -1.95 14.86
C TYR A 203 9.31 -2.52 13.71
N VAL A 204 10.57 -2.12 13.61
CA VAL A 204 11.46 -2.52 12.52
C VAL A 204 12.80 -2.95 13.06
N ILE A 205 13.27 -4.12 12.63
CA ILE A 205 14.58 -4.64 12.99
C ILE A 205 15.10 -5.62 11.94
N GLY A 206 16.38 -5.50 11.59
CA GLY A 206 17.06 -6.49 10.73
C GLY A 206 16.40 -6.73 9.37
N GLY A 207 15.79 -5.71 8.77
CA GLY A 207 15.06 -5.84 7.49
C GLY A 207 13.64 -6.42 7.59
N PHE A 208 13.15 -6.64 8.81
CA PHE A 208 11.77 -7.04 9.08
C PHE A 208 10.98 -5.91 9.73
N GLY A 209 9.68 -5.87 9.44
CA GLY A 209 8.76 -4.88 10.01
C GLY A 209 7.47 -5.51 10.47
N MET A 210 6.97 -5.05 11.61
CA MET A 210 5.69 -5.44 12.18
C MET A 210 4.85 -4.22 12.51
N THR A 211 3.55 -4.33 12.27
CA THR A 211 2.54 -3.36 12.68
C THR A 211 1.38 -4.09 13.35
N TYR A 212 0.62 -3.42 14.21
CA TYR A 212 -0.62 -3.98 14.73
C TYR A 212 -1.83 -3.43 14.02
N GLN A 213 -2.83 -4.28 13.84
CA GLN A 213 -4.13 -3.93 13.29
C GLN A 213 -5.20 -4.55 14.18
N ARG A 214 -6.32 -3.87 14.40
CA ARG A 214 -7.33 -4.34 15.37
C ARG A 214 -8.74 -4.04 14.90
N SER A 215 -9.61 -5.04 15.03
CA SER A 215 -11.06 -4.89 14.91
C SER A 215 -11.71 -5.69 16.03
N GLU A 216 -12.63 -5.08 16.75
CA GLU A 216 -13.29 -5.70 17.91
C GLU A 216 -12.27 -6.27 18.91
N ASN A 217 -12.36 -7.56 19.22
CA ASN A 217 -11.46 -8.32 20.09
C ASN A 217 -10.33 -9.03 19.33
N ILE A 218 -10.20 -8.83 18.01
CA ILE A 218 -9.22 -9.51 17.17
C ILE A 218 -8.06 -8.56 16.85
N THR A 219 -6.83 -9.02 17.14
CA THR A 219 -5.61 -8.30 16.79
C THR A 219 -4.80 -9.09 15.77
N LEU A 220 -4.35 -8.41 14.72
CA LEU A 220 -3.44 -8.94 13.72
C LEU A 220 -2.08 -8.26 13.86
N ALA A 221 -1.01 -9.03 13.74
CA ALA A 221 0.36 -8.53 13.68
C ALA A 221 1.07 -9.04 12.42
N PRO A 222 0.87 -8.37 11.27
CA PRO A 222 1.59 -8.69 10.04
C PRO A 222 3.08 -8.39 10.17
N ILE A 223 3.92 -9.38 9.86
CA ILE A 223 5.38 -9.31 9.79
C ILE A 223 5.79 -9.42 8.32
N ARG A 224 6.56 -8.45 7.83
CA ARG A 224 7.02 -8.37 6.43
C ARG A 224 8.54 -8.32 6.37
N PHE A 225 9.11 -8.88 5.29
CA PHE A 225 10.54 -8.84 5.00
C PHE A 225 10.84 -8.07 3.71
N GLY A 226 11.89 -7.25 3.71
CA GLY A 226 12.47 -6.69 2.49
C GLY A 226 12.48 -5.17 2.37
N VAL A 227 12.93 -4.69 1.21
CA VAL A 227 12.91 -3.27 0.82
C VAL A 227 11.45 -2.81 0.64
N GLY A 228 11.10 -1.65 1.19
CA GLY A 228 9.70 -1.21 1.32
C GLY A 228 9.15 -1.26 2.76
N LEU A 229 10.04 -1.28 3.76
CA LEU A 229 9.72 -1.01 5.15
C LEU A 229 9.17 0.41 5.31
N ARG A 230 7.87 0.55 5.10
CA ARG A 230 7.13 1.77 5.39
C ARG A 230 7.03 1.92 6.89
N LEU A 231 7.98 2.66 7.46
CA LEU A 231 7.88 3.16 8.82
C LEU A 231 6.63 4.05 8.90
N GLY A 232 5.52 3.48 9.37
CA GLY A 232 4.31 4.23 9.73
C GLY A 232 3.35 4.64 8.61
N ALA A 233 3.50 4.17 7.35
CA ALA A 233 2.66 4.65 6.24
C ALA A 233 1.56 3.67 5.75
N ASN A 234 1.20 2.64 6.53
CA ASN A 234 -0.10 1.97 6.34
C ASN A 234 -1.17 2.77 7.08
N VAL A 235 -1.38 4.01 6.65
CA VAL A 235 -2.42 4.89 7.22
C VAL A 235 -3.74 4.42 6.62
N GLY A 236 -4.41 3.50 7.31
CA GLY A 236 -5.68 2.96 6.83
C GLY A 236 -5.99 1.61 7.44
N TYR A 237 -6.24 0.63 6.58
CA TYR A 237 -6.75 -0.68 6.97
C TYR A 237 -6.25 -1.78 6.05
N GLN A 238 -6.39 -3.02 6.50
CA GLN A 238 -6.29 -4.21 5.67
C GLN A 238 -7.69 -4.81 5.52
N HIS A 239 -8.20 -4.90 4.29
CA HIS A 239 -9.46 -5.58 4.02
C HIS A 239 -9.16 -7.03 3.64
N TYR A 240 -9.72 -7.98 4.37
CA TYR A 240 -9.57 -9.42 4.08
C TYR A 240 -10.86 -9.96 3.45
N THR A 241 -10.71 -10.71 2.36
CA THR A 241 -11.82 -11.21 1.53
C THR A 241 -11.69 -12.70 1.25
N ARG A 242 -12.82 -13.37 0.99
CA ARG A 242 -12.88 -14.81 0.62
C ARG A 242 -12.42 -15.06 -0.80
N THR A 243 -12.69 -14.11 -1.68
CA THR A 243 -12.33 -14.13 -3.09
C THR A 243 -11.37 -12.99 -3.37
N GLN A 244 -10.53 -13.14 -4.37
CA GLN A 244 -9.66 -12.07 -4.81
C GLN A 244 -10.51 -10.91 -5.33
N GLU A 245 -10.56 -9.81 -4.58
CA GLU A 245 -11.24 -8.58 -4.99
C GLU A 245 -10.21 -7.55 -5.47
N ILE A 246 -10.49 -6.94 -6.61
CA ILE A 246 -9.66 -5.86 -7.19
C ILE A 246 -10.03 -4.51 -6.55
N ASN A 247 -11.24 -4.37 -6.01
CA ASN A 247 -11.69 -3.14 -5.35
C ASN A 247 -11.55 -3.23 -3.82
N PRO A 248 -10.76 -2.36 -3.16
CA PRO A 248 -10.53 -2.40 -1.71
C PRO A 248 -11.57 -1.62 -0.86
N PHE A 249 -12.61 -1.03 -1.47
CA PHE A 249 -13.60 -0.14 -0.84
C PHE A 249 -15.01 -0.75 -0.74
#